data_AF-A0A0S8CYL5-F1
#
_entry.id   AF-A0A0S8CYL5-F1
#
_cell.length_a   1.000
_cell.length_b   1.000
_cell.length_c   1.000
_cell.angle_alpha   90.00
_cell.angle_beta   90.00
_cell.angle_gamma   90.00
#
_symmetry.space_group_name_H-M   'P 1'
#
loop_
_entity.id
_entity.type
_entity.pdbx_description
1 polymer ?
#
loop_
_entity_poly.entity_id
_entity_poly.type
_entity_poly.pdbx_seq_one_letter_code
_entity_poly.pdbx_strand_id
1 'polypeptide(L)'
;MIICNYLSGHHEIPEASFVTDVWAYSDPITDKEYALITDNFLGLFIVDVNDPTNPVLASQINSVAGFDVKSWQNYIYTVTGSSNGSGSIIDIFDPSKPVVVGTFLLLETYLLAIKDICMPKHPV
;
A
#
# COMPACT_ATOMS: atom_id res chain seq x y z
N MET A 1 5.70 14.24 4.20
CA MET A 1 5.86 13.97 5.66
C MET A 1 4.50 14.07 6.34
N ILE A 2 3.52 13.26 5.91
CA ILE A 2 2.12 13.37 6.39
C ILE A 2 1.64 12.06 7.04
N ILE A 3 2.26 10.92 6.72
CA ILE A 3 1.71 9.60 7.09
C ILE A 3 1.98 9.18 8.54
N CYS A 4 3.03 9.67 9.21
CA CYS A 4 3.32 9.28 10.60
C CYS A 4 2.32 9.80 11.66
N ASN A 5 1.50 10.80 11.35
CA ASN A 5 0.54 11.37 12.32
C ASN A 5 -0.88 10.80 12.19
N TYR A 6 -1.13 9.88 11.25
CA TYR A 6 -2.47 9.34 11.03
C TYR A 6 -2.91 8.34 12.12
N LEU A 7 -1.99 7.86 12.96
CA LEU A 7 -2.27 6.92 14.05
C LEU A 7 -2.59 7.61 15.39
N SER A 8 -2.55 8.94 15.49
CA SER A 8 -2.79 9.67 16.75
C SER A 8 -4.04 10.55 16.77
N GLY A 9 -4.85 10.57 15.71
CA GLY A 9 -6.09 11.34 15.66
C GLY A 9 -7.10 10.76 14.68
N HIS A 10 -8.01 9.94 15.19
CA HIS A 10 -9.23 9.39 14.59
C HIS A 10 -9.68 9.99 13.23
N HIS A 11 -9.32 9.32 12.14
CA HIS A 11 -10.20 9.17 10.98
C HIS A 11 -10.19 7.69 10.60
N GLU A 12 -11.16 6.95 11.14
CA GLU A 12 -11.32 5.53 10.86
C GLU A 12 -11.62 5.37 9.37
N ILE A 13 -10.82 4.58 8.65
CA ILE A 13 -11.30 4.01 7.38
C ILE A 13 -12.41 3.06 7.80
N PRO A 14 -13.70 3.34 7.48
CA PRO A 14 -14.84 2.71 8.14
C PRO A 14 -14.88 1.19 8.02
N GLU A 15 -14.10 0.64 7.09
CA GLU A 15 -14.06 -0.76 6.77
C GLU A 15 -12.80 -1.47 7.28
N ALA A 16 -11.71 -0.76 7.59
CA ALA A 16 -10.47 -1.41 8.02
C ALA A 16 -10.63 -2.02 9.42
N SER A 17 -10.22 -3.27 9.57
CA SER A 17 -10.46 -4.09 10.77
C SER A 17 -9.18 -4.56 11.46
N PHE A 18 -8.12 -4.78 10.68
CA PHE A 18 -6.83 -5.26 11.13
C PHE A 18 -5.73 -4.69 10.24
N VAL A 19 -5.49 -3.38 10.38
CA VAL A 19 -4.42 -2.69 9.64
C VAL A 19 -3.05 -3.24 10.05
N THR A 20 -2.23 -3.59 9.05
CA THR A 20 -0.91 -4.20 9.24
C THR A 20 0.23 -3.26 8.89
N ASP A 21 0.10 -2.47 7.83
CA ASP A 21 1.13 -1.52 7.38
C ASP A 21 0.50 -0.34 6.65
N VAL A 22 1.21 0.80 6.67
CA VAL A 22 0.85 2.02 5.95
C VAL A 22 2.07 2.57 5.20
N TRP A 23 1.93 2.81 3.90
CA TRP A 23 2.99 3.34 3.05
C TRP A 23 2.53 4.54 2.22
N ALA A 24 3.48 5.40 1.84
CA ALA A 24 3.21 6.56 0.99
C ALA A 24 3.36 6.20 -0.49
N TYR A 25 2.43 6.63 -1.32
CA TYR A 25 2.57 6.66 -2.77
C TYR A 25 2.39 8.09 -3.29
N SER A 26 3.33 8.55 -4.10
CA SER A 26 3.21 9.81 -4.84
C SER A 26 3.02 9.46 -6.31
N ASP A 27 1.91 9.88 -6.90
CA ASP A 27 1.65 9.71 -8.32
C ASP A 27 2.64 10.57 -9.13
N PRO A 28 3.53 9.97 -9.94
CA PRO A 28 4.56 10.71 -10.67
C PRO A 28 4.01 11.59 -11.80
N ILE A 29 2.73 11.47 -12.16
CA ILE A 29 2.09 12.25 -13.23
C ILE A 29 1.35 13.46 -12.66
N THR A 30 0.67 13.27 -11.52
CA THR A 30 -0.22 14.29 -10.97
C THR A 30 0.32 14.97 -9.70
N ASP A 31 1.44 14.49 -9.16
CA ASP A 31 2.01 14.88 -7.85
C ASP A 31 1.04 14.65 -6.68
N LYS A 32 -0.05 13.89 -6.88
CA LYS A 32 -0.98 13.54 -5.83
C LYS A 32 -0.38 12.54 -4.85
N GLU A 33 -0.62 12.76 -3.56
CA GLU A 33 -0.24 11.81 -2.51
C GLU A 33 -1.39 10.87 -2.13
N TYR A 34 -1.05 9.60 -1.94
CA TYR A 34 -1.95 8.54 -1.50
C TYR A 34 -1.35 7.77 -0.33
N ALA A 35 -2.20 7.39 0.62
CA ALA A 35 -1.87 6.42 1.65
C ALA A 35 -2.27 5.02 1.17
N LEU A 36 -1.32 4.08 1.24
CA LEU A 36 -1.50 2.67 0.97
C LEU A 36 -1.62 1.96 2.31
N ILE A 37 -2.79 1.41 2.60
CA ILE A 37 -3.10 0.83 3.91
C ILE A 37 -3.43 -0.63 3.71
N THR A 38 -2.61 -1.50 4.28
CA THR A 38 -2.86 -2.95 4.22
C THR A 38 -3.64 -3.42 5.42
N ASP A 39 -4.56 -4.34 5.19
CA ASP A 39 -5.35 -5.03 6.18
C ASP A 39 -5.28 -6.54 5.90
N ASN A 40 -5.01 -7.34 6.94
CA ASN A 40 -4.82 -8.79 6.78
C ASN A 40 -6.06 -9.53 6.25
N PHE A 41 -7.26 -8.98 6.45
CA PHE A 41 -8.52 -9.62 6.05
C PHE A 41 -9.18 -8.93 4.86
N LEU A 42 -8.91 -7.64 4.67
CA LEU A 42 -9.60 -6.80 3.69
C LEU A 42 -8.72 -6.31 2.55
N GLY A 43 -7.43 -6.69 2.57
CA GLY A 43 -6.49 -6.47 1.48
C GLY A 43 -5.84 -5.09 1.52
N LEU A 44 -5.90 -4.36 0.41
CA LEU A 44 -5.24 -3.05 0.27
C LEU A 44 -6.29 -1.94 0.09
N PHE A 45 -6.19 -0.90 0.90
CA PHE A 45 -6.91 0.37 0.72
C PHE A 45 -5.97 1.41 0.14
N ILE A 46 -6.46 2.16 -0.84
CA ILE A 46 -5.76 3.30 -1.46
C ILE A 46 -6.58 4.54 -1.15
N VAL A 47 -5.99 5.49 -0.42
CA VAL A 47 -6.67 6.67 0.10
C VAL A 47 -6.01 7.92 -0.45
N ASP A 48 -6.77 8.78 -1.11
CA ASP A 48 -6.34 10.14 -1.48
C ASP A 48 -6.18 10.97 -0.20
N VAL A 49 -4.98 11.50 0.03
CA VAL A 49 -4.62 12.30 1.22
C VAL A 49 -4.17 13.71 0.86
N ASN A 50 -4.54 14.21 -0.32
CA ASN A 50 -4.16 15.56 -0.77
C ASN A 50 -4.84 16.67 0.04
N ASP A 51 -6.00 16.40 0.65
CA ASP A 51 -6.54 17.19 1.75
C ASP A 51 -6.39 16.38 3.05
N PRO A 52 -5.43 16.73 3.93
CA PRO A 52 -5.19 15.97 5.16
C PRO A 52 -6.34 16.06 6.17
N THR A 53 -7.28 17.01 6.00
CA THR A 53 -8.46 17.14 6.85
C THR A 53 -9.66 16.35 6.33
N ASN A 54 -9.61 15.93 5.06
CA ASN A 54 -10.66 15.17 4.40
C ASN A 54 -10.08 14.09 3.46
N PRO A 55 -9.49 13.02 4.04
CA PRO A 55 -8.99 11.90 3.27
C PRO A 55 -10.15 11.10 2.65
N VAL A 56 -9.96 10.62 1.42
CA VAL A 56 -11.02 9.95 0.65
C VAL A 56 -10.54 8.61 0.13
N LEU A 57 -11.30 7.54 0.37
CA LEU A 57 -11.02 6.23 -0.20
C LEU A 57 -11.13 6.29 -1.73
N ALA A 58 -10.00 6.13 -2.42
CA ALA A 58 -9.96 6.10 -3.88
C ALA A 58 -10.32 4.72 -4.42
N SER A 59 -9.81 3.65 -3.80
CA SER A 59 -10.13 2.27 -4.16
C SER A 59 -9.74 1.26 -3.07
N GLN A 60 -10.23 0.03 -3.21
CA GLN A 60 -9.90 -1.11 -2.37
C GLN A 60 -9.64 -2.35 -3.25
N ILE A 61 -8.67 -3.17 -2.85
CA ILE A 61 -8.37 -4.45 -3.49
C ILE A 61 -8.41 -5.54 -2.43
N ASN A 62 -9.49 -6.33 -2.40
CA ASN A 62 -9.69 -7.37 -1.39
C ASN A 62 -8.92 -8.67 -1.69
N SER A 63 -8.43 -8.84 -2.91
CA SER A 63 -7.80 -10.09 -3.38
C SER A 63 -6.29 -10.15 -3.15
N VAL A 64 -5.68 -9.10 -2.59
CA VAL A 64 -4.24 -9.02 -2.38
C VAL A 64 -3.89 -9.25 -0.91
N ALA A 65 -2.70 -9.79 -0.69
CA ALA A 65 -2.16 -9.95 0.64
C ALA A 65 -1.93 -8.58 1.29
N GLY A 66 -2.24 -8.45 2.58
CA GLY A 66 -2.06 -7.21 3.32
C GLY A 66 -1.28 -7.43 4.60
N PHE A 67 0.03 -7.71 4.51
CA PHE A 67 0.93 -7.71 5.68
C PHE A 67 1.95 -6.57 5.64
N ASP A 68 2.52 -6.30 4.47
CA ASP A 68 3.44 -5.19 4.21
C ASP A 68 3.19 -4.68 2.79
N VAL A 69 3.42 -3.38 2.57
CA VAL A 69 3.28 -2.71 1.28
C VAL A 69 4.41 -1.72 1.00
N LYS A 70 4.90 -1.72 -0.25
CA LYS A 70 5.87 -0.73 -0.77
C LYS A 70 5.49 -0.32 -2.20
N SER A 71 5.90 0.88 -2.62
CA SER A 71 5.60 1.42 -3.94
C SER A 71 6.86 1.77 -4.74
N TRP A 72 6.79 1.60 -6.06
CA TRP A 72 7.79 2.02 -7.04
C TRP A 72 7.16 2.54 -8.31
N GLN A 73 7.44 3.78 -8.72
CA GLN A 73 6.77 4.36 -9.88
C GLN A 73 5.25 4.12 -9.76
N ASN A 74 4.58 3.63 -10.79
CA ASN A 74 3.16 3.27 -10.80
C ASN A 74 2.87 1.86 -10.26
N TYR A 75 3.78 1.24 -9.50
CA TYR A 75 3.58 -0.11 -8.97
C TYR A 75 3.56 -0.15 -7.46
N ILE A 76 2.74 -1.06 -6.94
CA ILE A 76 2.68 -1.44 -5.54
C ILE A 76 3.01 -2.92 -5.42
N TYR A 77 3.77 -3.24 -4.38
CA TYR A 77 4.12 -4.58 -3.99
C TYR A 77 3.53 -4.85 -2.63
N THR A 78 2.77 -5.93 -2.50
CA THR A 78 2.28 -6.42 -1.21
C THR A 78 2.74 -7.83 -0.96
N VAL A 79 2.82 -8.24 0.30
CA VAL A 79 3.20 -9.61 0.69
C VAL A 79 2.29 -10.14 1.79
N THR A 80 2.21 -11.47 1.91
CA THR A 80 1.58 -12.16 3.04
C THR A 80 2.57 -12.28 4.19
N GLY A 81 2.09 -12.21 5.43
CA GLY A 81 2.88 -12.57 6.63
C GLY A 81 3.01 -14.07 6.89
N SER A 82 2.69 -14.92 5.90
CA SER A 82 2.68 -16.38 6.04
C SER A 82 4.05 -17.00 5.83
N SER A 83 4.25 -18.23 6.33
CA SER A 83 5.54 -18.94 6.21
C SER A 83 5.94 -19.18 4.76
N ASN A 84 4.99 -19.42 3.87
CA ASN A 84 5.28 -19.72 2.47
C ASN A 84 5.19 -18.48 1.56
N GLY A 85 5.20 -17.29 2.17
CA GLY A 85 5.22 -15.95 1.56
C GLY A 85 4.81 -15.84 0.09
N SER A 86 3.66 -15.24 -0.20
CA SER A 86 3.34 -14.78 -1.55
C SER A 86 3.23 -13.26 -1.58
N GLY A 87 3.33 -12.69 -2.78
CA GLY A 87 3.11 -11.28 -2.98
C GLY A 87 2.44 -10.97 -4.31
N SER A 88 1.90 -9.75 -4.38
CA SER A 88 1.19 -9.22 -5.54
C SER A 88 1.93 -8.01 -6.09
N ILE A 89 1.96 -7.88 -7.41
CA ILE A 89 2.40 -6.68 -8.13
C ILE A 89 1.15 -6.02 -8.69
N ILE A 90 0.94 -4.76 -8.32
CA ILE A 90 -0.28 -4.03 -8.61
C ILE A 90 0.12 -2.77 -9.38
N ASP A 91 -0.41 -2.60 -10.58
CA ASP A 91 -0.34 -1.34 -11.32
C ASP A 91 -1.36 -0.36 -10.72
N ILE A 92 -0.88 0.82 -10.34
CA ILE A 92 -1.65 1.93 -9.78
C ILE A 92 -1.54 3.20 -10.64
N PHE A 93 -1.40 3.05 -11.96
CA PHE A 93 -1.46 4.17 -12.90
C PHE A 93 -2.73 5.01 -12.74
N ASP A 94 -3.88 4.37 -12.50
CA ASP A 94 -5.11 5.01 -12.02
C ASP A 94 -5.40 4.53 -10.59
N PRO A 95 -5.15 5.35 -9.55
CA PRO A 95 -5.39 4.99 -8.15
C PRO A 95 -6.85 4.64 -7.82
N SER A 96 -7.81 5.05 -8.66
CA SER A 96 -9.22 4.66 -8.51
C SER A 96 -9.54 3.29 -9.13
N LYS A 97 -8.63 2.76 -9.97
CA LYS A 97 -8.79 1.50 -10.71
C LYS A 97 -7.48 0.71 -10.77
N PRO A 98 -6.91 0.32 -9.63
CA PRO A 98 -5.68 -0.46 -9.60
C PRO A 98 -5.89 -1.85 -10.22
N VAL A 99 -4.84 -2.40 -10.82
CA VAL A 99 -4.87 -3.71 -11.50
C VAL A 99 -3.77 -4.62 -10.97
N VAL A 100 -4.13 -5.81 -10.50
CA VAL A 100 -3.14 -6.84 -10.18
C VAL A 100 -2.54 -7.37 -11.49
N VAL A 101 -1.27 -7.08 -11.74
CA VAL A 101 -0.56 -7.44 -12.98
C VAL A 101 0.35 -8.66 -12.82
N GLY A 102 0.60 -9.10 -11.59
CA GLY A 102 1.40 -10.28 -11.33
C GLY A 102 1.39 -10.73 -9.89
N THR A 103 1.93 -11.91 -9.66
CA THR A 103 2.14 -12.50 -8.34
C THR A 103 3.48 -13.19 -8.29
N PHE A 104 4.11 -13.23 -7.12
CA PHE A 104 5.36 -13.92 -6.88
C PHE A 104 5.30 -14.77 -5.61
N LEU A 105 6.12 -15.81 -5.57
CA LEU A 105 6.31 -16.67 -4.41
C LEU A 105 7.69 -16.42 -3.82
N LEU A 106 7.78 -16.42 -2.50
CA LEU A 106 9.01 -16.25 -1.76
C LEU A 106 9.45 -17.63 -1.27
N LEU A 107 10.52 -18.12 -1.89
CA LEU A 107 11.19 -19.35 -1.52
C LEU A 107 12.19 -18.96 -0.42
N GLU A 108 11.99 -19.46 0.80
CA GLU A 108 12.70 -19.15 2.07
C GLU A 108 11.91 -18.19 2.99
N THR A 109 11.30 -18.79 4.01
CA THR A 109 10.57 -18.15 5.10
C THR A 109 11.54 -17.51 6.08
N TYR A 110 11.40 -16.23 6.45
CA TYR A 110 11.53 -15.69 7.82
C TYR A 110 11.18 -14.19 7.77
N LEU A 111 10.01 -13.82 8.30
CA LEU A 111 9.53 -12.44 8.49
C LEU A 111 9.80 -11.52 7.29
N LEU A 112 8.95 -11.66 6.27
CA LEU A 112 9.01 -10.84 5.07
C LEU A 112 8.26 -9.54 5.34
N ALA A 113 8.96 -8.61 6.00
CA ALA A 113 8.77 -7.24 5.58
C ALA A 113 9.30 -7.14 4.14
N ILE A 114 8.66 -6.35 3.27
CA ILE A 114 9.32 -5.85 2.07
C ILE A 114 10.39 -4.87 2.58
N LYS A 115 11.50 -5.46 3.04
CA LYS A 115 12.58 -4.75 3.73
C LYS A 115 13.07 -3.68 2.79
N ASP A 116 12.86 -2.43 3.20
CA ASP A 116 13.12 -1.19 2.45
C ASP A 116 13.72 -1.50 1.10
N ILE A 117 12.87 -1.74 0.09
CA ILE A 117 13.40 -1.68 -1.26
C ILE A 117 13.88 -0.24 -1.36
N CYS A 118 15.19 -0.04 -1.20
CA CYS A 118 15.89 1.19 -1.49
C CYS A 118 15.78 1.39 -3.00
N MET A 119 14.58 1.70 -3.45
CA MET A 119 14.35 2.15 -4.79
C MET A 119 15.05 3.50 -4.87
N PRO A 120 15.90 3.71 -5.89
CA PRO A 120 16.60 4.96 -6.03
C PRO A 120 15.56 6.07 -5.95
N LYS A 121 15.65 6.90 -4.89
CA LYS A 121 14.83 8.10 -4.77
C LYS A 121 15.00 8.85 -6.08
N HIS A 122 13.89 9.26 -6.69
CA HIS A 122 13.90 10.03 -7.93
C HIS A 122 15.02 11.09 -7.86
N PRO A 123 15.96 11.13 -8.83
CA PRO A 123 16.84 12.28 -8.91
C PRO A 123 15.96 13.50 -9.18
N VAL A 124 16.01 14.43 -8.24
CA VAL A 124 15.49 15.80 -8.42
C VAL A 124 16.25 16.49 -9.55
#